data_AF-A0A3A1YL86-F1
#
_entry.id   AF-A0A3A1YL86-F1
#
_cell.length_a   1.000
_cell.length_b   1.000
_cell.length_c   1.000
_cell.angle_alpha   90.00
_cell.angle_beta   90.00
_cell.angle_gamma   90.00
#
_symmetry.space_group_name_H-M   'P 1'
#
loop_
_entity.id
_entity.type
_entity.pdbx_description
1 polymer ?
#
loop_
_entity_poly.entity_id
_entity_poly.type
_entity_poly.pdbx_seq_one_letter_code
_entity_poly.pdbx_strand_id
1 'polypeptide(L)'
;MYKTFLTLILASGLMGGHQASNVFCQNKKVLPQSKHLYDSEVHSLSLAQLQTIMLDYINSIRKEHKLPPFSMIDLPLAQEHSKYLSESGEDKELDWNDHFDAEGRSIFMRMEATKILFTDVGENIVTVPPRATVRQLVDAWMGSTMGHREALLSSIYKQVMIGHHPGSNNVVLDFVTLYEKK
;
A
#
# COMPACT_ATOMS: atom_id res chain seq x y z
N MET A 1 -36.71 -32.42 -46.19
CA MET A 1 -36.61 -33.84 -46.58
C MET A 1 -35.12 -34.18 -46.60
N TYR A 2 -34.67 -35.12 -45.73
CA TYR A 2 -33.52 -36.06 -45.81
C TYR A 2 -32.30 -35.71 -46.72
N LYS A 3 -31.01 -35.87 -46.40
CA LYS A 3 -30.19 -36.76 -45.54
C LYS A 3 -28.76 -36.13 -45.52
N THR A 4 -28.00 -36.05 -44.41
CA THR A 4 -26.95 -37.01 -43.96
C THR A 4 -25.93 -37.42 -45.05
N PHE A 5 -24.61 -37.55 -44.86
CA PHE A 5 -23.77 -38.05 -43.75
C PHE A 5 -22.26 -37.90 -44.10
N LEU A 6 -21.38 -37.79 -43.08
CA LEU A 6 -20.08 -38.50 -42.86
C LEU A 6 -18.94 -38.35 -43.94
N THR A 7 -17.63 -38.28 -43.67
CA THR A 7 -16.77 -38.97 -42.68
C THR A 7 -15.35 -38.37 -42.63
N LEU A 8 -14.71 -38.59 -41.49
CA LEU A 8 -13.34 -38.36 -41.03
C LEU A 8 -12.25 -39.22 -41.74
N ILE A 9 -11.02 -38.72 -41.88
CA ILE A 9 -9.78 -39.56 -41.91
C ILE A 9 -8.63 -38.85 -41.17
N LEU A 10 -7.97 -39.58 -40.27
CA LEU A 10 -6.72 -39.29 -39.56
C LEU A 10 -5.53 -39.90 -40.31
N ALA A 11 -4.36 -39.26 -40.26
CA ALA A 11 -3.06 -39.91 -40.53
C ALA A 11 -1.94 -39.33 -39.66
N SER A 12 -1.10 -40.24 -39.18
CA SER A 12 0.00 -40.18 -38.21
C SER A 12 1.38 -39.92 -38.84
N GLY A 13 2.39 -39.50 -38.05
CA GLY A 13 3.81 -39.69 -38.41
C GLY A 13 4.86 -38.88 -37.63
N LEU A 14 5.85 -39.58 -37.06
CA LEU A 14 6.92 -39.17 -36.13
C LEU A 14 8.19 -38.50 -36.74
N MET A 15 8.96 -37.86 -35.84
CA MET A 15 10.44 -37.71 -35.75
C MET A 15 11.18 -36.53 -36.42
N GLY A 16 12.03 -35.87 -35.62
CA GLY A 16 13.18 -35.08 -36.08
C GLY A 16 13.44 -33.82 -35.26
N GLY A 17 14.33 -33.90 -34.25
CA GLY A 17 14.74 -32.73 -33.47
C GLY A 17 15.71 -31.82 -34.23
N HIS A 18 15.71 -30.52 -33.91
CA HIS A 18 16.85 -29.60 -34.03
C HIS A 18 16.64 -28.42 -33.06
N GLN A 19 17.75 -27.90 -32.57
CA GLN A 19 17.91 -26.91 -31.50
C GLN A 19 17.07 -25.65 -31.68
N ALA A 20 16.45 -25.19 -30.59
CA ALA A 20 15.94 -23.82 -30.46
C ALA A 20 16.45 -23.21 -29.15
N SER A 21 17.52 -22.43 -29.31
CA SER A 21 17.78 -21.13 -28.70
C SER A 21 17.16 -20.81 -27.34
N ASN A 22 18.06 -20.53 -26.39
CA ASN A 22 17.85 -19.80 -25.14
C ASN A 22 16.85 -18.64 -25.30
N VAL A 23 15.64 -18.82 -24.77
CA VAL A 23 14.76 -17.69 -24.43
C VAL A 23 14.95 -17.42 -22.94
N PHE A 24 15.57 -16.28 -22.69
CA PHE A 24 15.79 -15.66 -21.40
C PHE A 24 14.42 -15.38 -20.74
N CYS A 25 13.89 -16.35 -20.01
CA CYS A 25 12.69 -16.16 -19.21
C CYS A 25 13.12 -15.47 -17.91
N GLN A 26 12.98 -14.15 -17.86
CA GLN A 26 13.13 -13.39 -16.62
C GLN A 26 12.17 -13.97 -15.58
N ASN A 27 12.74 -14.53 -14.51
CA ASN A 27 12.03 -14.94 -13.31
C ASN A 27 11.17 -13.79 -12.78
N LYS A 28 9.89 -13.76 -13.15
CA LYS A 28 8.88 -13.10 -12.33
C LYS A 28 8.85 -13.89 -11.02
N LYS A 29 9.50 -13.37 -9.99
CA LYS A 29 9.38 -13.87 -8.62
C LYS A 29 7.89 -13.94 -8.30
N VAL A 30 7.37 -15.15 -8.26
CA VAL A 30 6.04 -15.45 -7.71
C VAL A 30 6.11 -15.02 -6.25
N LEU A 31 5.33 -13.99 -5.89
CA LEU A 31 5.21 -13.55 -4.51
C LEU A 31 4.65 -14.74 -3.69
N PRO A 32 5.30 -15.13 -2.57
CA PRO A 32 4.83 -16.24 -1.76
C PRO A 32 3.50 -15.90 -1.09
N GLN A 33 2.75 -16.95 -0.73
CA GLN A 33 1.41 -16.90 -0.14
C GLN A 33 1.20 -15.76 0.87
N SER A 34 0.09 -15.03 0.70
CA SER A 34 -0.22 -13.71 1.27
C SER A 34 0.01 -13.53 2.78
N LYS A 35 -0.09 -14.59 3.59
CA LYS A 35 0.06 -14.48 5.05
C LYS A 35 1.48 -14.18 5.50
N HIS A 36 2.49 -14.64 4.76
CA HIS A 36 3.90 -14.37 5.07
C HIS A 36 4.37 -13.00 4.61
N LEU A 37 3.63 -12.34 3.72
CA LEU A 37 4.04 -11.08 3.13
C LEU A 37 4.02 -9.94 4.16
N TYR A 38 3.04 -9.93 5.07
CA TYR A 38 2.91 -8.92 6.12
C TYR A 38 3.97 -9.05 7.22
N ASP A 39 4.68 -10.18 7.27
CA ASP A 39 5.77 -10.41 8.22
C ASP A 39 7.12 -9.90 7.68
N SER A 40 7.12 -9.21 6.54
CA SER A 40 8.31 -8.53 6.01
C SER A 40 8.69 -7.33 6.89
N GLU A 41 9.98 -7.20 7.20
CA GLU A 41 10.51 -6.09 7.99
C GLU A 41 10.43 -4.77 7.20
N VAL A 42 9.87 -3.72 7.80
CA VAL A 42 9.60 -2.43 7.14
C VAL A 42 10.86 -1.84 6.50
N HIS A 43 11.98 -1.79 7.24
CA HIS A 43 13.23 -1.20 6.76
C HIS A 43 13.92 -2.00 5.63
N SER A 44 13.49 -3.23 5.37
CA SER A 44 14.02 -4.05 4.27
C SER A 44 13.29 -3.83 2.94
N LEU A 45 12.16 -3.10 2.98
CA LEU A 45 11.30 -2.88 1.83
C LEU A 45 11.64 -1.56 1.12
N SER A 46 11.55 -1.56 -0.20
CA SER A 46 11.39 -0.30 -0.94
C SER A 46 10.03 0.32 -0.64
N LEU A 47 9.90 1.64 -0.83
CA LEU A 47 8.63 2.36 -0.63
C LEU A 47 7.46 1.71 -1.40
N ALA A 48 7.68 1.32 -2.66
CA ALA A 48 6.65 0.69 -3.48
C ALA A 48 6.22 -0.69 -2.93
N GLN A 49 7.16 -1.47 -2.38
CA GLN A 49 6.85 -2.73 -1.73
C GLN A 49 6.07 -2.49 -0.43
N LEU A 50 6.53 -1.54 0.41
CA LEU A 50 5.83 -1.18 1.63
C LEU A 50 4.39 -0.73 1.33
N GLN A 51 4.20 0.21 0.40
CA GLN A 51 2.89 0.69 -0.06
C GLN A 51 1.96 -0.46 -0.46
N THR A 52 2.47 -1.40 -1.26
CA THR A 52 1.69 -2.54 -1.75
C THR A 52 1.29 -3.48 -0.61
N ILE A 53 2.26 -3.90 0.21
CA ILE A 53 2.05 -4.88 1.28
C ILE A 53 1.15 -4.31 2.38
N MET A 54 1.38 -3.05 2.74
CA MET A 54 0.66 -2.36 3.80
C MET A 54 -0.77 -2.04 3.40
N LEU A 55 -1.01 -1.57 2.16
CA LEU A 55 -2.36 -1.37 1.66
C LEU A 55 -3.14 -2.68 1.59
N ASP A 56 -2.50 -3.76 1.12
CA ASP A 56 -3.12 -5.09 1.08
C ASP A 56 -3.52 -5.57 2.48
N TYR A 57 -2.64 -5.40 3.47
CA TYR A 57 -2.95 -5.78 4.85
C TYR A 57 -4.08 -4.94 5.45
N ILE A 58 -4.03 -3.61 5.31
CA ILE A 58 -5.10 -2.71 5.76
C ILE A 58 -6.45 -3.10 5.13
N ASN A 59 -6.46 -3.36 3.82
CA ASN A 59 -7.67 -3.76 3.12
C ASN A 59 -8.17 -5.15 3.51
N SER A 60 -7.29 -6.08 3.91
CA SER A 60 -7.69 -7.36 4.48
C SER A 60 -8.46 -7.18 5.79
N ILE A 61 -7.99 -6.29 6.68
CA ILE A 61 -8.67 -5.93 7.92
C ILE A 61 -10.01 -5.26 7.62
N ARG A 62 -10.05 -4.28 6.71
CA ARG A 62 -11.29 -3.60 6.31
C ARG A 62 -12.33 -4.58 5.75
N LYS A 63 -11.90 -5.59 5.00
CA LYS A 63 -12.78 -6.67 4.50
C LYS A 63 -13.40 -7.47 5.64
N GLU A 64 -12.65 -7.83 6.67
CA GLU A 64 -13.17 -8.51 7.87
C GLU A 64 -14.22 -7.65 8.59
N HIS A 65 -14.03 -6.34 8.57
CA HIS A 65 -14.96 -5.34 9.11
C HIS A 65 -16.09 -4.93 8.15
N LYS A 66 -16.21 -5.57 6.97
CA LYS A 66 -17.22 -5.27 5.94
C LYS A 66 -17.18 -3.83 5.42
N LEU A 67 -16.00 -3.23 5.39
CA LEU A 67 -15.76 -1.88 4.87
C LEU A 67 -15.21 -1.94 3.44
N PRO A 68 -15.51 -0.93 2.59
CA PRO A 68 -14.89 -0.82 1.26
C PRO A 68 -13.36 -0.71 1.37
N PRO A 69 -12.59 -1.30 0.45
CA PRO A 69 -11.14 -1.15 0.46
C PRO A 69 -10.74 0.31 0.16
N PHE A 70 -9.63 0.75 0.72
CA PHE A 70 -8.95 1.96 0.27
C PHE A 70 -8.24 1.73 -1.06
N SER A 71 -8.10 2.78 -1.85
CA SER A 71 -7.19 2.84 -3.01
C SER A 71 -6.00 3.76 -2.73
N MET A 72 -4.82 3.42 -3.25
CA MET A 72 -3.67 4.34 -3.22
C MET A 72 -3.90 5.52 -4.16
N ILE A 73 -3.44 6.72 -3.78
CA ILE A 73 -3.28 7.84 -4.71
C ILE A 73 -1.81 8.29 -4.75
N ASP A 74 -1.38 8.75 -5.91
CA ASP A 74 -0.01 9.19 -6.15
C ASP A 74 0.13 10.69 -5.85
N LEU A 75 0.27 11.01 -4.55
CA LEU A 75 0.65 12.34 -4.08
C LEU A 75 1.85 12.20 -3.12
N PRO A 76 2.79 13.16 -3.15
CA PRO A 76 4.03 13.03 -2.40
C PRO A 76 3.88 13.35 -0.90
N LEU A 77 2.69 13.76 -0.43
CA LEU A 77 2.50 14.36 0.90
C LEU A 77 3.01 13.48 2.05
N ALA A 78 2.56 12.22 2.12
CA ALA A 78 3.00 11.30 3.17
C ALA A 78 4.53 11.05 3.10
N GLN A 79 5.09 11.00 1.89
CA GLN A 79 6.52 10.78 1.68
C GLN A 79 7.35 12.00 2.10
N GLU A 80 6.90 13.20 1.75
CA GLU A 80 7.50 14.47 2.15
C GLU A 80 7.44 14.63 3.67
N HIS A 81 6.32 14.27 4.29
CA HIS A 81 6.16 14.31 5.73
C HIS A 81 7.07 13.29 6.44
N SER A 82 7.13 12.05 5.95
CA SER A 82 8.06 11.04 6.49
C SER A 82 9.53 11.49 6.39
N LYS A 83 9.89 12.19 5.31
CA LYS A 83 11.21 12.81 5.15
C LYS A 83 11.43 13.91 6.20
N TYR A 84 10.47 14.82 6.37
CA TYR A 84 10.55 15.87 7.40
C TYR A 84 10.72 15.28 8.81
N LEU A 85 9.96 14.25 9.17
CA LEU A 85 10.10 13.56 10.46
C LEU A 85 11.48 12.92 10.63
N SER A 86 12.06 12.39 9.54
CA SER A 86 13.41 11.84 9.54
C SER A 86 14.49 12.91 9.74
N GLU A 87 14.30 14.11 9.19
CA GLU A 87 15.28 15.21 9.24
C GLU A 87 15.15 16.06 10.51
N SER A 88 13.96 16.08 11.13
CA SER A 88 13.65 16.95 12.29
C SER A 88 13.87 16.30 13.66
N GLY A 89 14.14 14.99 13.73
CA GLY A 89 14.44 14.34 15.00
C GLY A 89 15.03 12.95 14.85
N GLU A 90 16.28 12.79 15.27
CA GLU A 90 16.78 11.49 15.72
C GLU A 90 16.25 11.27 17.16
N ASP A 91 15.58 10.14 17.41
CA ASP A 91 15.20 9.64 18.75
C ASP A 91 14.17 10.44 19.59
N LYS A 92 13.17 11.07 18.98
CA LYS A 92 11.99 11.58 19.74
C LYS A 92 10.80 10.63 19.70
N GLU A 93 10.14 10.47 20.84
CA GLU A 93 8.79 9.90 20.87
C GLU A 93 7.85 10.83 20.10
N LEU A 94 7.06 10.28 19.17
CA LEU A 94 6.11 11.07 18.39
C LEU A 94 5.03 11.67 19.31
N ASP A 95 4.72 12.94 19.10
CA ASP A 95 3.63 13.64 19.75
C ASP A 95 2.69 14.33 18.76
N TRP A 96 1.71 15.07 19.27
CA TRP A 96 0.74 15.78 18.43
C TRP A 96 1.37 16.78 17.46
N ASN A 97 2.49 17.41 17.83
CA ASN A 97 3.18 18.39 16.98
C ASN A 97 3.86 17.75 15.77
N ASP A 98 4.09 16.44 15.81
CA ASP A 98 4.65 15.70 14.67
C ASP A 98 3.63 15.50 13.53
N HIS A 99 2.39 15.94 13.68
CA HIS A 99 1.43 16.03 12.57
C HIS A 99 1.60 17.29 11.70
N PHE A 100 2.49 18.21 12.11
CA PHE A 100 2.75 19.46 11.41
C PHE A 100 4.08 19.39 10.68
N ASP A 101 4.15 19.93 9.47
CA ASP A 101 5.41 20.03 8.73
C ASP A 101 6.29 21.20 9.22
N ALA A 102 7.45 21.40 8.58
CA ALA A 102 8.39 22.47 8.91
C ALA A 102 7.78 23.88 8.87
N GLU A 103 6.72 24.08 8.09
CA GLU A 103 5.99 25.35 7.99
C GLU A 103 4.80 25.44 8.96
N GLY A 104 4.62 24.44 9.83
CA GLY A 104 3.51 24.37 10.76
C GLY A 104 2.18 24.00 10.11
N ARG A 105 2.19 23.36 8.93
CA ARG A 105 0.97 22.96 8.22
C ARG A 105 0.55 21.56 8.62
N SER A 106 -0.70 21.40 9.04
CA SER A 106 -1.33 20.09 9.25
C SER A 106 -1.59 19.38 7.91
N ILE A 107 -1.94 18.09 7.95
CA ILE A 107 -2.31 17.35 6.74
C ILE A 107 -3.44 18.02 5.95
N PHE A 108 -4.39 18.67 6.62
CA PHE A 108 -5.45 19.43 5.96
C PHE A 108 -4.88 20.58 5.12
N MET A 109 -4.00 21.39 5.70
CA MET A 109 -3.35 22.49 4.99
C MET A 109 -2.42 22.00 3.87
N ARG A 110 -1.73 20.86 4.08
CA ARG A 110 -0.90 20.22 3.05
C ARG A 110 -1.76 19.73 1.86
N MET A 111 -2.92 19.13 2.13
CA MET A 111 -3.87 18.74 1.09
C MET A 111 -4.46 19.97 0.36
N GLU A 112 -4.84 21.03 1.06
CA GLU A 112 -5.34 22.27 0.43
C GLU A 112 -4.30 22.88 -0.54
N ALA A 113 -3.02 22.85 -0.17
CA ALA A 113 -1.93 23.36 -1.01
C ALA A 113 -1.81 22.63 -2.36
N THR A 114 -2.27 21.37 -2.46
CA THR A 114 -2.29 20.62 -3.72
C THR A 114 -3.32 21.15 -4.73
N LYS A 115 -4.30 21.95 -4.28
CA LYS A 115 -5.46 22.42 -5.06
C LYS A 115 -6.36 21.29 -5.57
N ILE A 116 -6.18 20.06 -5.10
CA ILE A 116 -7.09 18.95 -5.35
C ILE A 116 -8.28 19.10 -4.41
N LEU A 117 -9.49 18.97 -4.93
CA LEU A 117 -10.71 19.06 -4.13
C LEU A 117 -10.90 17.77 -3.32
N PHE A 118 -11.09 17.90 -2.02
CA PHE A 118 -11.35 16.81 -1.09
C PHE A 118 -12.42 17.22 -0.08
N THR A 119 -13.06 16.25 0.57
CA THR A 119 -14.07 16.48 1.61
C THR A 119 -13.56 16.16 3.00
N ASP A 120 -12.69 15.16 3.11
CA ASP A 120 -12.21 14.64 4.38
C ASP A 120 -10.74 14.24 4.24
N VAL A 121 -9.98 14.40 5.32
CA VAL A 121 -8.57 14.04 5.40
C VAL A 121 -8.20 13.66 6.83
N GLY A 122 -7.28 12.71 6.98
CA GLY A 122 -6.72 12.29 8.27
C GLY A 122 -5.30 11.77 8.11
N GLU A 123 -4.61 11.56 9.22
CA GLU A 123 -3.22 11.10 9.22
C GLU A 123 -2.96 10.18 10.41
N ASN A 124 -2.28 9.07 10.15
CA ASN A 124 -1.67 8.23 11.16
C ASN A 124 -0.15 8.29 10.98
N ILE A 125 0.58 8.51 12.07
CA ILE A 125 2.04 8.43 12.12
C ILE A 125 2.46 7.35 13.13
N VAL A 126 3.61 6.72 12.89
CA VAL A 126 4.17 5.76 13.85
C VAL A 126 5.68 5.68 13.72
N THR A 127 6.35 5.57 14.87
CA THR A 127 7.75 5.15 14.94
C THR A 127 7.80 3.64 14.97
N VAL A 128 8.49 3.08 13.99
CA VAL A 128 8.67 1.66 13.73
C VAL A 128 9.99 1.24 14.36
N PRO A 129 9.97 0.35 15.37
CA PRO A 129 11.20 -0.17 15.95
C PRO A 129 12.03 -0.97 14.92
N PRO A 130 13.34 -1.08 15.11
CA PRO A 130 14.17 -1.94 14.26
C PRO A 130 13.60 -3.35 14.15
N ARG A 131 13.57 -3.89 12.93
CA ARG A 131 13.03 -5.22 12.57
C ARG A 131 11.51 -5.38 12.74
N ALA A 132 10.77 -4.31 13.03
CA ALA A 132 9.32 -4.42 13.06
C ALA A 132 8.76 -4.72 11.66
N THR A 133 7.75 -5.58 11.63
CA THR A 133 7.09 -6.02 10.39
C THR A 133 5.94 -5.10 10.02
N VAL A 134 5.50 -5.17 8.75
CA VAL A 134 4.30 -4.44 8.29
C VAL A 134 3.08 -4.81 9.14
N ARG A 135 2.95 -6.09 9.51
CA ARG A 135 1.88 -6.57 10.41
C ARG A 135 1.93 -5.85 11.75
N GLN A 136 3.09 -5.85 12.41
CA GLN A 136 3.24 -5.23 13.73
C GLN A 136 2.93 -3.74 13.70
N LEU A 137 3.35 -3.04 12.64
CA LEU A 137 3.04 -1.62 12.44
C LEU A 137 1.53 -1.37 12.37
N VAL A 138 0.83 -2.05 11.46
CA VAL A 138 -0.62 -1.85 11.25
C VAL A 138 -1.41 -2.31 12.48
N ASP A 139 -0.99 -3.41 13.11
CA ASP A 139 -1.62 -3.91 14.34
C ASP A 139 -1.45 -2.92 15.50
N ALA A 140 -0.33 -2.20 15.58
CA ALA A 140 -0.12 -1.15 16.58
C ALA A 140 -1.12 0.00 16.41
N TRP A 141 -1.39 0.46 15.19
CA TRP A 141 -2.45 1.43 14.94
C TRP A 141 -3.84 0.88 15.27
N MET A 142 -4.13 -0.37 14.91
CA MET A 142 -5.40 -1.03 15.22
C MET A 142 -5.64 -1.22 16.73
N GLY A 143 -4.56 -1.33 17.51
CA GLY A 143 -4.59 -1.40 18.98
C GLY A 143 -4.58 -0.05 19.69
N SER A 144 -4.39 1.05 18.96
CA SER A 144 -4.29 2.39 19.55
C SER A 144 -5.66 2.96 19.95
N THR A 145 -5.68 3.74 21.02
CA THR A 145 -6.85 4.50 21.52
C THR A 145 -6.83 5.98 21.12
N MET A 146 -5.89 6.39 20.27
CA MET A 146 -5.64 7.79 19.93
C MET A 146 -6.19 8.19 18.54
N GLY A 147 -7.24 7.53 18.05
CA GLY A 147 -7.85 7.85 16.75
C GLY A 147 -7.32 7.04 15.56
N HIS A 148 -6.17 6.36 15.71
CA HIS A 148 -5.56 5.61 14.60
C HIS A 148 -6.44 4.45 14.09
N ARG A 149 -7.04 3.69 15.02
CA ARG A 149 -7.96 2.60 14.70
C ARG A 149 -9.22 3.14 14.04
N GLU A 150 -9.76 4.24 14.57
CA GLU A 150 -10.94 4.91 14.05
C GLU A 150 -10.72 5.37 12.60
N ALA A 151 -9.54 5.91 12.28
CA ALA A 151 -9.18 6.28 10.92
C ALA A 151 -9.12 5.07 9.98
N LEU A 152 -8.44 3.98 10.38
CA LEU A 152 -8.33 2.74 9.60
C LEU A 152 -9.69 2.07 9.33
N LEU A 153 -10.63 2.15 10.28
CA LEU A 153 -11.97 1.59 10.17
C LEU A 153 -13.03 2.59 9.71
N SER A 154 -12.62 3.81 9.35
CA SER A 154 -13.57 4.81 8.88
C SER A 154 -14.12 4.46 7.51
N SER A 155 -15.44 4.66 7.33
CA SER A 155 -16.08 4.61 6.02
C SER A 155 -16.03 5.96 5.29
N ILE A 156 -15.57 7.03 5.94
CA ILE A 156 -15.52 8.37 5.34
C ILE A 156 -14.39 8.46 4.33
N TYR A 157 -13.24 7.84 4.61
CA TYR A 157 -12.05 7.84 3.76
C TYR A 157 -12.17 6.79 2.65
N LYS A 158 -11.63 7.12 1.48
CA LYS A 158 -11.64 6.23 0.30
C LYS A 158 -10.24 6.00 -0.25
N GLN A 159 -9.36 6.98 -0.11
CA GLN A 159 -8.01 6.95 -0.64
C GLN A 159 -6.98 7.07 0.47
N VAL A 160 -5.77 6.57 0.21
CA VAL A 160 -4.63 6.72 1.11
C VAL A 160 -3.34 7.09 0.37
N MET A 161 -2.40 7.68 1.10
CA MET A 161 -1.00 7.83 0.71
C MET A 161 -0.13 7.21 1.82
N ILE A 162 0.91 6.48 1.46
CA ILE A 162 1.84 5.89 2.43
C ILE A 162 3.25 6.40 2.14
N GLY A 163 3.90 6.93 3.17
CA GLY A 163 5.24 7.49 3.12
C GLY A 163 6.20 6.80 4.08
N HIS A 164 7.41 6.54 3.59
CA HIS A 164 8.53 6.04 4.37
C HIS A 164 9.84 6.53 3.76
N HIS A 165 10.53 7.43 4.45
CA HIS A 165 11.83 7.92 4.04
C HIS A 165 12.90 6.84 4.29
N PRO A 166 13.81 6.56 3.33
CA PRO A 166 14.88 5.59 3.54
C PRO A 166 15.70 5.89 4.80
N GLY A 167 15.84 4.90 5.69
CA GLY A 167 16.55 5.05 6.96
C GLY A 167 15.73 5.68 8.08
N SER A 168 14.53 6.21 7.80
CA SER A 168 13.63 6.73 8.83
C SER A 168 12.98 5.60 9.62
N ASN A 169 12.78 5.82 10.91
CA ASN A 169 11.91 4.99 11.75
C ASN A 169 10.44 5.40 11.61
N ASN A 170 10.11 6.50 10.95
CA ASN A 170 8.75 7.03 10.93
C ASN A 170 8.03 6.66 9.63
N VAL A 171 6.86 6.02 9.77
CA VAL A 171 5.95 5.73 8.65
C VAL A 171 4.71 6.61 8.79
N VAL A 172 4.29 7.19 7.68
CA VAL A 172 3.14 8.09 7.58
C VAL A 172 2.08 7.43 6.70
N LEU A 173 0.83 7.44 7.16
CA LEU A 173 -0.35 7.02 6.40
C LEU A 173 -1.36 8.16 6.42
N ASP A 174 -1.50 8.83 5.27
CA ASP A 174 -2.52 9.85 5.08
C ASP A 174 -3.77 9.23 4.49
N PHE A 175 -4.94 9.65 4.96
CA PHE A 175 -6.25 9.26 4.47
C PHE A 175 -6.91 10.45 3.79
N VAL A 176 -7.66 10.22 2.71
CA VAL A 176 -8.41 11.28 2.05
C VAL A 176 -9.68 10.74 1.39
N THR A 177 -10.67 11.61 1.24
CA THR A 177 -11.77 11.42 0.29
C THR A 177 -11.78 12.57 -0.69
N LEU A 178 -11.46 12.26 -1.94
CA LEU A 178 -11.50 13.22 -3.03
C LEU A 178 -12.94 13.60 -3.35
N TYR A 179 -13.16 14.86 -3.72
CA TYR A 179 -14.46 15.34 -4.16
C TYR A 179 -14.82 14.70 -5.51
N GLU A 180 -15.82 13.83 -5.52
CA GLU A 180 -16.41 13.29 -6.73
C GLU A 180 -17.54 14.23 -7.19
N LYS A 181 -17.36 14.88 -8.33
CA LYS A 181 -18.45 15.64 -8.95
C LYS A 181 -19.52 14.65 -9.39
N LYS A 182 -20.67 14.69 -8.71
CA LYS A 182 -21.87 13.92 -9.05
C LYS A 182 -22.46 14.37 -10.39
#